data_AF-A0AAP0RI49-F1
#
_entry.id   AF-A0AAP0RI49-F1
#
_cell.length_a   1.000
_cell.length_b   1.000
_cell.length_c   1.000
_cell.angle_alpha   90.00
_cell.angle_beta   90.00
_cell.angle_gamma   90.00
#
_symmetry.space_group_name_H-M   'P 1'
#
loop_
_entity.id
_entity.type
_entity.pdbx_description
1 polymer ?
#
loop_
_entity_poly.entity_id
_entity_poly.type
_entity_poly.pdbx_seq_one_letter_code
_entity_poly.pdbx_strand_id
1 'polypeptide(L)'
;MENTFDPDLIHAIFKLIWSRRALERERNEGAEALDCEVGAGTSKKNRRASANANALKLSCELLRVFVTEAVQRAATIAEAEGVGKIEATHLERILPQLLLDF
;
A
#
# COMPACT_ATOMS: atom_id res chain seq x y z
N MET A 1 15.56 -19.33 -7.23
CA MET A 1 15.44 -17.96 -6.71
C MET A 1 14.08 -17.86 -6.06
N GLU A 2 14.01 -17.47 -4.79
CA GLU A 2 12.74 -17.01 -4.24
C GLU A 2 12.38 -15.71 -4.99
N ASN A 3 11.40 -15.79 -5.89
CA ASN A 3 10.94 -14.63 -6.66
C ASN A 3 10.09 -13.75 -5.73
N THR A 4 10.75 -12.94 -4.90
CA THR A 4 10.13 -11.96 -4.01
C THR A 4 10.54 -10.53 -4.39
N PHE A 5 9.86 -9.55 -3.81
CA PHE A 5 10.15 -8.15 -4.07
C PHE A 5 11.50 -7.72 -3.48
N ASP A 6 12.18 -6.81 -4.15
CA ASP A 6 13.38 -6.16 -3.63
C ASP A 6 13.03 -5.25 -2.44
N PRO A 7 13.62 -5.47 -1.24
CA PRO A 7 13.39 -4.63 -0.07
C PRO A 7 13.62 -3.13 -0.31
N ASP A 8 14.58 -2.75 -1.15
CA ASP A 8 14.86 -1.35 -1.44
C ASP A 8 13.75 -0.70 -2.27
N LEU A 9 13.16 -1.46 -3.21
CA LEU A 9 11.98 -1.03 -3.95
C LEU A 9 10.78 -0.83 -3.01
N ILE A 10 10.50 -1.80 -2.13
CA ILE A 10 9.39 -1.68 -1.16
C ILE A 10 9.59 -0.49 -0.24
N HIS A 11 10.82 -0.26 0.21
CA HIS A 11 11.16 0.89 1.03
C HIS A 11 10.94 2.21 0.27
N ALA A 12 11.28 2.27 -1.02
CA ALA A 12 11.04 3.44 -1.86
C ALA A 12 9.53 3.74 -2.01
N ILE A 13 8.70 2.72 -2.22
CA ILE A 13 7.23 2.85 -2.28
C ILE A 13 6.70 3.42 -0.95
N PHE A 14 7.13 2.86 0.18
CA PHE A 14 6.69 3.33 1.50
C PHE A 14 7.11 4.78 1.76
N LYS A 15 8.37 5.15 1.47
CA LYS A 15 8.84 6.53 1.61
C LYS A 15 8.02 7.49 0.78
N LEU A 16 7.72 7.15 -0.47
CA LEU A 16 6.92 8.00 -1.35
C LEU A 16 5.55 8.32 -0.74
N ILE A 17 4.84 7.30 -0.25
CA ILE A 17 3.51 7.47 0.35
C ILE A 17 3.59 8.22 1.68
N TRP A 18 4.57 7.91 2.53
CA TRP A 18 4.73 8.60 3.82
C TRP A 18 5.11 10.07 3.65
N SER A 19 6.01 10.40 2.71
CA SER A 19 6.37 11.78 2.40
C SER A 19 5.18 12.57 1.86
N ARG A 20 4.38 11.99 0.96
CA ARG A 20 3.14 12.62 0.47
C ARG A 20 2.16 12.90 1.61
N ARG A 21 1.91 11.91 2.47
CA ARG A 21 0.99 12.07 3.62
C ARG A 21 1.50 13.06 4.65
N ALA A 22 2.81 13.13 4.88
CA ALA A 22 3.40 14.11 5.79
C ALA A 22 3.16 15.54 5.29
N LEU A 23 3.38 15.78 3.99
CA LEU A 23 3.15 17.09 3.37
C LEU A 23 1.66 17.48 3.39
N GLU A 24 0.76 16.54 3.14
CA GLU A 24 -0.69 16.78 3.23
C GLU A 24 -1.13 17.20 4.63
N ARG A 25 -0.55 16.60 5.68
CA ARG A 25 -0.82 17.01 7.07
C ARG A 25 -0.30 18.40 7.38
N GLU A 26 0.93 18.72 6.96
CA GLU A 26 1.51 20.06 7.17
C GLU A 26 0.68 21.15 6.47
N ARG A 27 0.15 20.87 5.26
CA ARG A 27 -0.76 21.78 4.56
C ARG A 27 -2.08 21.98 5.30
N ASN A 28 -2.68 20.92 5.83
CA ASN A 28 -3.95 21.00 6.53
C ASN A 28 -3.81 21.68 7.92
N GLU A 29 -2.73 21.42 8.64
CA GLU A 29 -2.42 22.11 9.91
C GLU A 29 -2.17 23.61 9.70
N GLY A 30 -1.54 24.00 8.57
CA GLY A 30 -1.36 25.41 8.20
C GLY A 30 -2.66 26.15 7.84
N ALA A 31 -3.70 25.43 7.41
CA ALA A 31 -5.01 26.01 7.11
C ALA A 31 -5.86 26.21 8.39
N GLU A 32 -5.80 25.27 9.35
CA GLU A 32 -6.50 25.42 10.65
C GLU A 32 -5.83 26.45 11.58
N ALA A 33 -4.53 26.69 11.45
CA ALA A 33 -3.82 27.69 12.25
C ALA A 33 -4.18 29.15 11.91
N LEU A 34 -4.86 29.39 10.77
CA LEU A 34 -5.35 30.72 10.39
C LEU A 34 -6.71 31.05 11.04
N ASP A 35 -7.39 30.09 11.69
CA ASP A 35 -8.77 30.23 12.19
C ASP A 35 -8.90 30.07 13.73
N CYS A 36 -7.82 29.79 14.46
CA CYS A 36 -7.85 29.64 15.92
C CYS A 36 -6.78 30.51 16.61
N GLU A 37 -7.21 31.57 17.29
CA GLU A 37 -6.40 32.22 18.32
C GLU A 37 -6.39 31.41 19.63
N VAL A 38 -5.19 31.31 20.21
CA VAL A 38 -4.83 30.91 21.59
C VAL A 38 -5.05 29.45 21.99
N GLY A 39 -3.95 28.67 22.01
CA GLY A 39 -3.86 27.40 22.74
C GLY A 39 -2.48 26.75 22.66
N ALA A 40 -1.72 26.83 23.75
CA ALA A 40 -0.38 26.27 24.01
C ALA A 40 0.14 25.20 23.01
N GLY A 41 1.10 25.62 22.17
CA GLY A 41 1.79 24.78 21.21
C GLY A 41 2.67 23.73 21.89
N THR A 42 2.18 22.49 21.97
CA THR A 42 3.06 21.33 22.07
C THR A 42 3.66 21.12 20.68
N SER A 43 4.96 21.37 20.52
CA SER A 43 5.68 21.09 19.27
C SER A 43 5.58 19.58 18.99
N LYS A 44 4.59 19.17 18.19
CA LYS A 44 4.47 17.81 17.68
C LYS A 44 5.63 17.60 16.71
N LYS A 45 6.79 17.21 17.23
CA LYS A 45 7.95 16.83 16.43
C LYS A 45 7.49 15.72 15.47
N ASN A 46 7.28 16.09 14.20
CA ASN A 46 6.71 15.24 13.16
C ASN A 46 7.64 14.03 12.98
N ARG A 47 7.30 12.91 13.64
CA ARG A 47 8.13 11.71 13.62
C ARG A 47 7.99 11.11 12.22
N ARG A 48 9.05 11.23 11.41
CA ARG A 48 9.09 10.65 10.06
C ARG A 48 8.86 9.14 10.17
N ALA A 49 7.85 8.65 9.45
CA ALA A 49 7.57 7.22 9.37
C ALA A 49 8.75 6.49 8.71
N SER A 50 9.05 5.28 9.20
CA SER A 50 10.14 4.44 8.71
C SER A 50 9.80 2.96 8.97
N ALA A 51 10.35 2.05 8.17
CA ALA A 51 10.28 0.61 8.38
C ALA A 51 11.68 0.05 8.65
N ASN A 52 11.77 -0.85 9.62
CA ASN A 52 13.00 -1.59 9.89
C ASN A 52 13.18 -2.74 8.87
N ALA A 53 14.36 -3.36 8.85
CA ALA A 53 14.69 -4.41 7.89
C ALA A 53 13.74 -5.63 7.93
N ASN A 54 13.28 -6.03 9.12
CA ASN A 54 12.36 -7.16 9.25
C ASN A 54 10.97 -6.81 8.73
N ALA A 55 10.48 -5.60 9.01
CA ALA A 55 9.23 -5.10 8.47
C ALA A 55 9.26 -5.01 6.94
N LEU A 56 10.40 -4.58 6.36
CA LEU A 56 10.59 -4.55 4.90
C LEU A 56 10.56 -5.97 4.30
N LYS A 57 11.29 -6.92 4.88
CA LYS A 57 11.27 -8.32 4.43
C LYS A 57 9.85 -8.91 4.47
N LEU A 58 9.13 -8.71 5.57
CA LEU A 58 7.76 -9.20 5.70
C LEU A 58 6.81 -8.52 4.69
N SER A 59 7.03 -7.24 4.41
CA SER A 59 6.26 -6.50 3.41
C SER A 59 6.52 -7.01 1.98
N CYS A 60 7.73 -7.45 1.68
CA CYS A 60 8.05 -8.11 0.40
C CYS A 60 7.24 -9.40 0.25
N GLU A 61 7.19 -10.22 1.31
CA GLU A 61 6.39 -11.45 1.31
C GLU A 61 4.89 -11.18 1.22
N LEU A 62 4.39 -10.17 1.95
CA LEU A 62 2.98 -9.78 1.89
C LEU A 62 2.57 -9.40 0.46
N LEU A 63 3.37 -8.56 -0.21
CA LEU A 63 3.09 -8.16 -1.59
C LEU A 63 3.21 -9.31 -2.57
N ARG A 64 4.17 -10.22 -2.36
CA ARG A 64 4.29 -11.45 -3.17
C ARG A 64 3.04 -12.29 -3.05
N VAL A 65 2.54 -12.51 -1.84
CA VAL A 65 1.31 -13.27 -1.59
C VAL A 65 0.09 -12.55 -2.20
N PHE A 66 -0.05 -11.25 -1.98
CA PHE A 66 -1.13 -10.45 -2.58
C PHE A 66 -1.21 -10.59 -4.11
N VAL A 67 -0.08 -10.45 -4.80
CA VAL A 67 -0.03 -10.60 -6.27
C VAL A 67 -0.29 -12.03 -6.70
N THR A 68 0.24 -13.01 -5.98
CA THR A 68 0.03 -14.44 -6.28
C THR A 68 -1.44 -14.81 -6.14
N GLU A 69 -2.10 -14.39 -5.07
CA GLU A 69 -3.54 -14.58 -4.83
C GLU A 69 -4.38 -13.94 -5.92
N ALA A 70 -4.07 -12.70 -6.30
CA ALA A 70 -4.78 -12.01 -7.38
C ALA A 70 -4.71 -12.80 -8.71
N VAL A 71 -3.52 -13.28 -9.08
CA VAL A 71 -3.30 -14.04 -10.31
C VAL A 71 -3.99 -15.40 -10.26
N GLN A 72 -3.85 -16.14 -9.16
CA GLN A 72 -4.45 -17.47 -9.01
C GLN A 72 -5.97 -17.42 -9.06
N ARG A 73 -6.60 -16.48 -8.33
CA ARG A 73 -8.06 -16.33 -8.34
C ARG A 73 -8.58 -15.91 -9.71
N ALA A 74 -7.90 -15.00 -10.40
CA ALA A 74 -8.25 -14.61 -11.76
C ALA A 74 -8.07 -15.78 -12.76
N ALA A 75 -7.03 -16.60 -12.59
CA ALA A 75 -6.82 -17.82 -13.38
C ALA A 75 -7.96 -18.82 -13.17
N THR A 76 -8.42 -19.04 -11.93
CA THR A 76 -9.55 -19.94 -11.64
C THR A 76 -10.83 -19.51 -12.36
N ILE A 77 -11.10 -18.21 -12.47
CA ILE A 77 -12.23 -17.71 -13.27
C ILE A 77 -12.01 -18.00 -14.75
N ALA A 78 -10.83 -17.68 -15.30
CA ALA A 78 -10.51 -17.91 -16.71
C ALA A 78 -10.65 -19.39 -17.11
N GLU A 79 -10.15 -20.29 -16.26
CA GLU A 79 -10.25 -21.74 -16.43
C GLU A 79 -11.71 -22.22 -16.40
N ALA A 80 -12.52 -21.69 -15.48
CA ALA A 80 -13.95 -22.01 -15.41
C ALA A 80 -14.73 -21.55 -16.65
N GLU A 81 -14.27 -20.49 -17.32
CA GLU A 81 -14.81 -20.02 -18.60
C GLU A 81 -14.21 -20.72 -19.82
N GLY A 82 -13.25 -21.63 -19.63
CA GLY A 82 -12.57 -22.35 -20.72
C GLY A 82 -11.60 -21.49 -21.53
N VAL A 83 -11.15 -20.36 -20.99
CA VAL A 83 -10.25 -19.41 -21.67
C VAL A 83 -8.81 -19.65 -21.24
N GLY A 84 -7.91 -19.80 -22.21
CA GLY A 84 -6.49 -20.09 -21.95
C GLY A 84 -5.64 -18.90 -21.49
N LYS A 85 -6.26 -17.74 -21.20
CA LYS A 85 -5.56 -16.51 -20.82
C LYS A 85 -6.40 -15.72 -19.81
N ILE A 86 -5.71 -15.15 -18.82
CA ILE A 86 -6.33 -14.20 -17.89
C ILE A 86 -6.59 -12.87 -18.61
N GLU A 87 -7.84 -12.43 -18.62
CA GLU A 87 -8.27 -11.12 -19.10
C GLU A 87 -8.53 -10.17 -17.91
N ALA A 88 -8.61 -8.87 -18.18
CA ALA A 88 -8.84 -7.86 -17.15
C ALA A 88 -10.17 -8.09 -16.41
N THR A 89 -11.19 -8.56 -17.11
CA THR A 89 -12.52 -8.89 -16.56
C THR A 89 -12.46 -9.97 -15.48
N HIS A 90 -11.56 -10.95 -15.58
CA HIS A 90 -11.38 -11.96 -14.53
C HIS A 90 -10.81 -11.34 -13.26
N LEU A 91 -9.85 -10.42 -13.39
CA LEU A 91 -9.29 -9.69 -12.26
C LEU A 91 -10.36 -8.81 -11.60
N GLU A 92 -11.10 -8.02 -12.38
CA GLU A 92 -12.16 -7.13 -11.90
C GLU A 92 -13.19 -7.86 -11.03
N ARG A 93 -13.53 -9.10 -11.37
CA ARG A 93 -14.49 -9.91 -10.60
C ARG A 93 -13.95 -10.37 -9.25
N ILE A 94 -12.64 -10.59 -9.11
CA ILE A 94 -12.04 -11.03 -7.83
C ILE A 94 -11.61 -9.85 -6.95
N LEU A 95 -11.50 -8.64 -7.52
CA LEU A 95 -11.05 -7.44 -6.79
C LEU A 95 -11.82 -7.18 -5.49
N PRO A 96 -13.17 -7.26 -5.43
CA PRO A 96 -13.89 -6.99 -4.20
C PRO A 96 -13.46 -7.91 -3.06
N GLN A 97 -13.34 -9.22 -3.32
CA GLN A 97 -12.91 -10.15 -2.28
C GLN A 97 -11.41 -10.04 -1.98
N LEU A 98 -10.58 -9.82 -3.01
CA LEU A 98 -9.14 -9.62 -2.82
C LEU A 98 -8.85 -8.43 -1.90
N LEU A 99 -9.60 -7.33 -2.02
CA LEU A 99 -9.46 -6.14 -1.18
C LEU A 99 -10.12 -6.28 0.20
N LEU A 100 -10.94 -7.32 0.42
CA LEU A 100 -11.46 -7.63 1.75
C LEU A 100 -10.50 -8.51 2.55
N ASP A 101 -9.72 -9.34 1.86
CA ASP A 101 -8.76 -10.24 2.49
C ASP A 101 -7.47 -9.54 2.94
N PHE A 102 -7.19 -8.33 2.41
CA PHE A 102 -5.99 -7.52 2.65
C PHE A 102 -6.32 -6.08 3.06
#